data_AF-A0A935ZBN1-F1
#
_entry.id   AF-A0A935ZBN1-F1
#
_cell.length_a   1.000
_cell.length_b   1.000
_cell.length_c   1.000
_cell.angle_alpha   90.00
_cell.angle_beta   90.00
_cell.angle_gamma   90.00
#
_symmetry.space_group_name_H-M   'P 1'
#
loop_
_entity.id
_entity.type
_entity.pdbx_description
1 polymer ?
#
loop_
_entity_poly.entity_id
_entity_poly.type
_entity_poly.pdbx_seq_one_letter_code
_entity_poly.pdbx_strand_id
1 'polypeptide(L)'
;MATDRERQRPAVGELGAVRGTHPPAWSPDDRRIAFATPRAGTLDLHVAASPDAESTPLLDGPCEDLDPRWIAQSNTLLVRHQCPDAAPQDLVVDADTGAILSTLTGLAAWAELSPDGTRALWTEPVPGQRDGDIVVYDLATAQIVERVRGRNPRWRPALGAP
;
A
#
# COMPACT_ATOMS: atom_id res chain seq x y z
N MET A 1 -18.24 1.86 30.86
CA MET A 1 -18.35 3.22 30.29
C MET A 1 -17.29 3.33 29.20
N ALA A 2 -17.68 3.14 27.95
CA ALA A 2 -16.80 3.31 26.80
C ALA A 2 -16.82 4.79 26.39
N THR A 3 -15.65 5.38 26.18
CA THR A 3 -15.47 6.80 25.85
C THR A 3 -16.04 7.13 24.47
N ASP A 4 -16.66 8.29 24.38
CA ASP A 4 -17.47 8.87 23.29
C ASP A 4 -16.77 9.04 21.92
N ARG A 5 -15.55 8.54 21.74
CA ARG A 5 -14.79 8.62 20.47
C ARG A 5 -15.17 7.55 19.44
N GLU A 6 -15.95 6.55 19.84
CA GLU A 6 -16.39 5.47 18.93
C GLU A 6 -17.58 5.89 18.04
N ARG A 7 -18.19 7.04 18.31
CA ARG A 7 -19.44 7.49 17.68
C ARG A 7 -19.26 8.46 16.50
N GLN A 8 -18.03 8.87 16.17
CA GLN A 8 -17.74 9.81 15.08
C GLN A 8 -16.96 9.19 13.92
N ARG A 9 -16.97 7.86 13.76
CA ARG A 9 -16.44 7.22 12.56
C ARG A 9 -17.48 7.38 11.44
N PRO A 10 -17.22 8.12 10.36
CA PRO A 10 -18.05 8.01 9.17
C PRO A 10 -17.95 6.56 8.69
N ALA A 11 -19.08 5.92 8.45
CA ALA A 11 -19.08 4.62 7.81
C ALA A 11 -18.41 4.78 6.43
N VAL A 12 -17.55 3.82 6.07
CA VAL A 12 -16.84 3.71 4.78
C VAL A 12 -17.76 3.85 3.54
N GLY A 13 -19.08 3.88 3.72
CA GLY A 13 -20.10 3.96 2.67
C GLY A 13 -20.46 5.35 2.12
N GLU A 14 -19.96 6.45 2.67
CA GLU A 14 -20.31 7.82 2.22
C GLU A 14 -19.13 8.59 1.60
N LEU A 15 -18.11 7.89 1.10
CA LEU A 15 -16.95 8.51 0.47
C LEU A 15 -17.23 8.79 -1.01
N GLY A 16 -17.18 10.06 -1.40
CA GLY A 16 -17.18 10.52 -2.80
C GLY A 16 -15.87 10.24 -3.55
N ALA A 17 -14.89 9.63 -2.89
CA ALA A 17 -13.75 8.98 -3.54
C ALA A 17 -14.26 7.77 -4.33
N VAL A 18 -13.74 7.57 -5.54
CA VAL A 18 -14.21 6.57 -6.52
C VAL A 18 -14.71 5.30 -5.83
N ARG A 19 -16.02 5.02 -5.96
CA ARG A 19 -16.57 3.68 -5.76
C ARG A 19 -15.91 2.76 -6.79
N GLY A 20 -14.74 2.22 -6.45
CA GLY A 20 -13.89 1.47 -7.36
C GLY A 20 -12.95 0.54 -6.61
N THR A 21 -12.31 -0.34 -7.36
CA THR A 21 -11.43 -1.44 -6.93
C THR A 21 -10.19 -1.05 -6.12
N HIS A 22 -10.01 0.24 -5.78
CA HIS A 22 -8.83 0.80 -5.12
C HIS A 22 -9.22 1.60 -3.87
N PRO A 23 -9.32 0.94 -2.69
CA PRO A 23 -9.75 1.60 -1.47
C PRO A 23 -8.70 2.60 -0.97
N PRO A 24 -9.13 3.71 -0.33
CA PRO A 24 -8.20 4.62 0.33
C PRO A 24 -7.62 3.99 1.60
N ALA A 25 -6.50 4.53 2.08
CA ALA A 25 -5.81 4.06 3.28
C ALA A 25 -5.54 5.19 4.28
N TRP A 26 -5.95 4.96 5.53
CA TRP A 26 -5.63 5.84 6.66
C TRP A 26 -4.22 5.56 7.17
N SER A 27 -3.55 6.65 7.52
CA SER A 27 -2.26 6.61 8.22
C SER A 27 -2.39 5.95 9.59
N PRO A 28 -1.31 5.34 10.12
CA PRO A 28 -1.36 4.62 11.39
C PRO A 28 -1.71 5.50 12.60
N ASP A 29 -1.51 6.82 12.47
CA ASP A 29 -1.85 7.82 13.48
C ASP A 29 -3.24 8.46 13.28
N ASP A 30 -4.01 7.99 12.28
CA ASP A 30 -5.33 8.49 11.88
C ASP A 30 -5.35 9.98 11.46
N ARG A 31 -4.20 10.59 11.11
CA ARG A 31 -4.12 12.04 10.82
C ARG A 31 -4.18 12.38 9.34
N ARG A 32 -3.94 11.39 8.49
CA ARG A 32 -3.90 11.52 7.03
C ARG A 32 -4.57 10.33 6.35
N ILE A 33 -5.09 10.58 5.17
CA ILE A 33 -5.62 9.58 4.25
C ILE A 33 -4.88 9.66 2.92
N ALA A 34 -4.52 8.50 2.38
CA ALA A 34 -3.96 8.35 1.05
C ALA A 34 -5.03 7.75 0.13
N PHE A 35 -5.19 8.29 -1.07
CA PHE A 35 -6.24 7.85 -2.01
C PHE A 35 -5.86 8.17 -3.46
N ALA A 36 -6.34 7.33 -4.38
CA ALA A 36 -6.19 7.56 -5.81
C ALA A 36 -7.30 8.50 -6.31
N THR A 37 -6.94 9.51 -7.10
CA THR A 37 -7.86 10.49 -7.67
C THR A 37 -7.81 10.44 -9.19
N PRO A 38 -8.96 10.38 -9.89
CA PRO A 38 -8.98 10.43 -11.35
C PRO A 38 -8.44 11.76 -11.88
N ARG A 39 -7.48 11.70 -12.79
CA ARG A 39 -7.00 12.86 -13.55
C ARG A 39 -6.92 12.52 -15.03
N ALA A 40 -7.81 13.11 -15.83
CA ALA A 40 -7.77 13.04 -17.30
C ALA A 40 -7.53 11.63 -17.90
N GLY A 41 -8.03 10.58 -17.24
CA GLY A 41 -7.89 9.18 -17.70
C GLY A 41 -6.80 8.37 -17.02
N THR A 42 -6.01 8.96 -16.11
CA THR A 42 -5.12 8.25 -15.17
C THR A 42 -5.64 8.37 -13.74
N LEU A 43 -4.99 7.69 -12.81
CA LEU A 43 -5.24 7.78 -11.38
C LEU A 43 -3.95 8.25 -10.69
N ASP A 44 -4.01 9.44 -10.11
CA ASP A 44 -2.88 10.05 -9.41
C ASP A 44 -3.03 9.78 -7.90
N LEU A 45 -1.93 9.58 -7.19
CA LEU A 45 -1.94 9.37 -5.75
C LEU A 45 -1.97 10.71 -5.01
N HIS A 46 -2.87 10.84 -4.04
CA HIS A 46 -2.97 11.99 -3.16
C HIS A 46 -2.83 11.58 -1.69
N VAL A 47 -2.34 12.52 -0.87
CA VAL A 47 -2.35 12.44 0.59
C VAL A 47 -2.96 13.71 1.16
N ALA A 48 -3.90 13.58 2.08
CA ALA A 48 -4.62 14.71 2.67
C ALA A 48 -4.89 14.49 4.17
N ALA A 49 -5.23 15.56 4.89
CA ALA A 49 -5.64 15.46 6.30
C ALA A 49 -7.02 14.79 6.48
N SER A 50 -7.88 14.89 5.46
CA SER A 50 -9.20 14.25 5.41
C SER A 50 -9.62 14.06 3.96
N PRO A 51 -10.60 13.17 3.67
CA PRO A 51 -11.09 12.96 2.31
C PRO A 51 -11.61 14.24 1.63
N ASP A 52 -12.19 15.14 2.42
CA ASP A 52 -12.78 16.40 1.93
C ASP A 52 -11.78 17.56 1.93
N ALA A 53 -10.53 17.34 2.34
CA ALA A 53 -9.52 18.38 2.32
C ALA A 53 -8.98 18.57 0.90
N GLU A 54 -8.67 19.81 0.55
CA GLU A 54 -7.87 20.08 -0.65
C GLU A 54 -6.53 19.33 -0.54
N SER A 55 -6.12 18.74 -1.65
CA SER A 55 -4.85 18.01 -1.75
C SER A 55 -4.24 18.24 -3.12
N THR A 56 -2.92 18.32 -3.16
CA THR A 56 -2.16 18.24 -4.40
C THR A 56 -1.75 16.78 -4.64
N PRO A 57 -1.54 16.39 -5.92
CA PRO A 57 -0.98 15.08 -6.22
C PRO A 57 0.36 14.89 -5.49
N LEU A 58 0.51 13.74 -4.84
CA LEU A 58 1.78 13.30 -4.27
C LEU A 58 2.65 12.66 -5.35
N LEU A 59 2.03 11.89 -6.24
CA LEU A 59 2.63 11.40 -7.47
C LEU A 59 1.75 11.86 -8.63
N ASP A 60 2.36 12.50 -9.62
CA ASP A 60 1.71 12.86 -10.87
C ASP A 60 2.54 12.37 -12.06
N GLY A 61 1.87 11.80 -13.06
CA GLY A 61 2.58 11.20 -14.16
C GLY A 61 1.68 10.54 -15.20
N PRO A 62 2.28 9.89 -16.21
CA PRO A 62 1.55 9.12 -17.22
C PRO A 62 1.12 7.72 -16.71
N CYS A 63 1.50 7.36 -15.49
CA CYS A 63 1.21 6.06 -14.88
C CYS A 63 0.06 6.20 -13.87
N GLU A 64 -0.56 5.08 -13.51
CA GLU A 64 -1.56 5.00 -12.46
C GLU A 64 -0.91 4.63 -11.13
N ASP A 65 -1.23 5.38 -10.08
CA ASP A 65 -0.77 5.16 -8.70
C ASP A 65 -1.94 4.77 -7.81
N LEU A 66 -1.98 3.48 -7.43
CA LEU A 66 -3.16 2.79 -6.93
C LEU A 66 -2.87 2.03 -5.63
N ASP A 67 -3.95 1.59 -4.97
CA ASP A 67 -3.91 0.73 -3.77
C ASP A 67 -2.90 1.18 -2.70
N PRO A 68 -2.93 2.46 -2.26
CA PRO A 68 -1.97 2.94 -1.29
C PRO A 68 -2.10 2.18 0.03
N ARG A 69 -0.98 1.87 0.67
CA ARG A 69 -0.93 1.27 2.00
C ARG A 69 0.12 1.96 2.84
N TRP A 70 -0.26 2.42 4.03
CA TRP A 70 0.72 2.98 4.95
C TRP A 70 1.62 1.90 5.51
N ILE A 71 2.91 2.18 5.48
CA ILE A 71 3.91 1.39 6.20
C ILE A 71 3.86 1.85 7.64
N ALA A 72 3.55 0.94 8.56
CA ALA A 72 3.36 1.29 9.97
C ALA A 72 4.66 1.82 10.58
N GLN A 73 4.52 2.76 11.53
CA GLN A 73 5.64 3.41 12.23
C GLN A 73 6.58 4.24 11.34
N SER A 74 6.29 4.37 10.04
CA SER A 74 7.00 5.26 9.12
C SER A 74 6.06 6.31 8.53
N ASN A 75 6.66 7.29 7.85
CA ASN A 75 5.97 8.32 7.10
C ASN A 75 5.89 7.97 5.60
N THR A 76 5.69 6.70 5.27
CA THR A 76 5.83 6.19 3.90
C THR A 76 4.65 5.32 3.48
N LEU A 77 4.45 5.27 2.17
CA LEU A 77 3.40 4.50 1.51
C LEU A 77 4.02 3.41 0.65
N LEU A 78 3.44 2.22 0.68
CA LEU A 78 3.53 1.26 -0.40
C LEU A 78 2.44 1.58 -1.43
N VAL A 79 2.83 1.77 -2.68
CA VAL A 79 1.95 2.22 -3.77
C VAL A 79 2.12 1.31 -4.97
N ARG A 80 1.02 0.88 -5.58
CA ARG A 80 1.10 0.20 -6.87
C ARG A 80 1.24 1.24 -7.97
N HIS A 81 2.29 1.11 -8.76
CA HIS A 81 2.59 1.97 -9.89
C HIS A 81 2.45 1.18 -11.19
N GLN A 82 1.54 1.62 -12.06
CA GLN A 82 1.20 0.93 -13.30
C GLN A 82 1.33 1.87 -14.50
N CYS A 83 2.31 1.60 -15.36
CA CYS A 83 2.51 2.37 -16.58
C CYS A 83 2.05 1.58 -17.82
N PRO A 84 1.60 2.25 -18.90
CA PRO A 84 1.17 1.57 -20.13
C PRO A 84 2.24 0.68 -20.78
N ASP A 85 3.51 1.12 -20.73
CA ASP A 85 4.62 0.49 -21.45
C ASP A 85 5.64 -0.20 -20.51
N ALA A 86 5.26 -0.48 -19.27
CA ALA A 86 6.14 -1.13 -18.29
C ALA A 86 5.39 -2.19 -17.46
N ALA A 87 6.14 -3.14 -16.92
CA ALA A 87 5.60 -4.06 -15.92
C ALA A 87 5.18 -3.28 -14.66
N PRO A 88 4.07 -3.65 -13.99
CA PRO A 88 3.68 -3.04 -12.73
C PRO A 88 4.79 -3.13 -11.68
N GLN A 89 4.87 -2.11 -10.83
CA GLN A 89 5.85 -2.00 -9.75
C GLN A 89 5.13 -1.69 -8.44
N ASP A 90 5.64 -2.16 -7.31
CA ASP A 90 5.27 -1.57 -6.02
C ASP A 90 6.39 -0.63 -5.58
N LEU A 91 6.02 0.60 -5.26
CA LEU A 91 6.92 1.69 -4.85
C LEU A 91 6.79 1.91 -3.35
N VAL A 92 7.91 2.22 -2.70
CA VAL A 92 7.93 2.84 -1.37
C VAL A 92 8.12 4.34 -1.56
N VAL A 93 7.12 5.12 -1.15
CA VAL A 93 7.02 6.55 -1.41
C VAL A 93 7.01 7.30 -0.09
N ASP A 94 7.77 8.39 -0.01
CA ASP A 94 7.69 9.33 1.11
C ASP A 94 6.37 10.12 1.04
N ALA A 95 5.59 10.07 2.12
CA ALA A 95 4.22 10.58 2.11
C ALA A 95 4.11 12.12 2.17
N ASP A 96 5.22 12.82 2.46
CA ASP A 96 5.24 14.29 2.49
C ASP A 96 5.79 14.88 1.19
N THR A 97 6.76 14.20 0.58
CA THR A 97 7.52 14.73 -0.56
C THR A 97 7.21 14.06 -1.89
N GLY A 98 6.60 12.87 -1.87
CA GLY A 98 6.40 12.05 -3.06
C GLY A 98 7.69 11.39 -3.57
N ALA A 99 8.79 11.48 -2.82
CA ALA A 99 10.05 10.86 -3.22
C ALA A 99 9.91 9.32 -3.25
N ILE A 100 10.30 8.71 -4.37
CA ILE A 100 10.40 7.25 -4.48
C ILE A 100 11.67 6.82 -3.74
N LEU A 101 11.48 6.20 -2.58
CA LEU A 101 12.55 5.72 -1.71
C LEU A 101 13.04 4.32 -2.11
N SER A 102 12.15 3.50 -2.64
CA SER A 102 12.49 2.16 -3.14
C SER A 102 11.51 1.69 -4.20
N THR A 103 12.00 0.88 -5.13
CA THR A 103 11.19 0.17 -6.12
C THR A 103 11.33 -1.32 -5.88
N LEU A 104 10.24 -1.96 -5.50
CA LEU A 104 10.18 -3.40 -5.34
C LEU A 104 9.93 -4.00 -6.73
N THR A 105 11.00 -4.40 -7.41
CA THR A 105 10.95 -4.93 -8.79
C THR A 105 10.68 -6.44 -8.80
N GLY A 106 10.12 -6.95 -9.91
CA GLY A 106 9.88 -8.39 -10.10
C GLY A 106 8.57 -8.91 -9.49
N LEU A 107 7.73 -8.02 -8.99
CA LEU A 107 6.46 -8.37 -8.36
C LEU A 107 5.42 -8.72 -9.41
N ALA A 108 5.24 -10.02 -9.67
CA ALA A 108 4.09 -10.51 -10.42
C ALA A 108 2.81 -10.58 -9.56
N ALA A 109 2.95 -10.46 -8.25
CA ALA A 109 1.85 -10.52 -7.29
C ALA A 109 1.96 -9.40 -6.25
N TRP A 110 0.80 -8.92 -5.82
CA TRP A 110 0.62 -7.79 -4.91
C TRP A 110 1.36 -8.00 -3.59
N ALA A 111 2.21 -7.05 -3.20
CA ALA A 111 2.87 -7.13 -1.90
C ALA A 111 1.88 -6.90 -0.74
N GLU A 112 2.02 -7.68 0.32
CA GLU A 112 1.29 -7.54 1.58
C GLU A 112 2.24 -7.07 2.67
N LEU A 113 1.90 -5.93 3.31
CA LEU A 113 2.66 -5.42 4.45
C LEU A 113 2.36 -6.24 5.69
N SER A 114 3.40 -6.50 6.50
CA SER A 114 3.23 -7.05 7.83
C SER A 114 2.43 -6.07 8.69
N PRO A 115 1.63 -6.55 9.67
CA PRO A 115 0.82 -5.66 10.51
C PRO A 115 1.64 -4.59 11.26
N ASP A 116 2.91 -4.90 11.56
CA ASP A 116 3.84 -3.98 12.22
C ASP A 116 4.57 -3.04 11.25
N GLY A 117 4.33 -3.15 9.94
CA GLY A 117 4.93 -2.29 8.91
C GLY A 117 6.42 -2.54 8.66
N THR A 118 7.01 -3.57 9.24
CA THR A 118 8.46 -3.80 9.11
C THR A 118 8.83 -4.62 7.87
N ARG A 119 7.88 -5.38 7.32
CA ARG A 119 8.12 -6.34 6.23
C ARG A 119 7.06 -6.26 5.16
N ALA A 120 7.43 -6.70 3.97
CA ALA A 120 6.51 -7.00 2.87
C ALA A 120 6.65 -8.47 2.50
N LEU A 121 5.57 -9.08 2.01
CA LEU A 121 5.61 -10.41 1.41
C LEU A 121 4.93 -10.40 0.04
N TRP A 122 5.39 -11.26 -0.87
CA TRP A 122 4.75 -11.47 -2.18
C TRP A 122 5.01 -12.89 -2.69
N THR A 123 4.40 -13.22 -3.82
CA THR A 123 4.70 -14.46 -4.56
C THR A 123 5.44 -14.15 -5.85
N GLU A 124 6.61 -14.74 -6.03
CA GLU A 124 7.34 -14.74 -7.31
C GLU A 124 7.03 -16.02 -8.09
N PRO A 125 6.54 -15.91 -9.34
CA PRO A 125 6.29 -17.07 -10.18
C PRO A 125 7.62 -17.72 -10.59
N VAL A 126 7.69 -19.03 -10.48
CA VAL A 126 8.85 -19.81 -10.95
C VAL A 126 8.50 -20.43 -12.31
N PRO A 127 9.27 -20.16 -13.39
CA PRO A 127 8.97 -20.68 -14.71
C PRO A 127 8.84 -22.21 -14.72
N GLY A 128 7.76 -22.72 -15.32
CA GLY A 128 7.48 -24.15 -15.42
C GLY A 128 7.00 -24.81 -14.13
N GLN A 129 6.77 -24.05 -13.05
CA GLN A 129 6.23 -24.58 -11.80
C GLN A 129 4.81 -24.09 -11.55
N ARG A 130 4.01 -24.95 -10.88
CA ARG A 130 2.64 -24.61 -10.46
C ARG A 130 2.61 -23.72 -9.22
N ASP A 131 3.61 -23.84 -8.37
CA ASP A 131 3.80 -22.99 -7.19
C ASP A 131 4.94 -22.01 -7.46
N GLY A 132 4.87 -20.84 -6.81
CA GLY A 132 5.92 -19.85 -6.83
C GLY A 132 6.79 -19.93 -5.57
N ASP A 133 7.61 -18.90 -5.40
CA ASP A 133 8.30 -18.64 -4.16
C ASP A 133 7.57 -17.51 -3.41
N ILE A 134 7.18 -17.77 -2.18
CA ILE A 134 6.82 -16.74 -1.21
C ILE A 134 8.11 -16.07 -0.77
N VAL A 135 8.18 -14.76 -0.95
CA VAL A 135 9.33 -13.94 -0.57
C VAL A 135 8.93 -13.06 0.59
N VAL A 136 9.78 -12.95 1.61
CA VAL A 136 9.65 -11.99 2.70
C VAL A 136 10.81 -11.00 2.62
N TYR A 137 10.46 -9.72 2.64
CA TYR A 137 11.38 -8.61 2.48
C TYR A 137 11.32 -7.70 3.69
N ASP A 138 12.50 -7.33 4.18
CA ASP A 138 12.67 -6.39 5.27
C ASP A 138 12.78 -4.97 4.70
N LEU A 139 11.84 -4.11 5.09
CA LEU A 139 11.71 -2.76 4.53
C LEU A 139 12.79 -1.81 5.05
N ALA A 140 13.37 -2.09 6.22
CA ALA A 140 14.41 -1.24 6.81
C ALA A 140 15.78 -1.47 6.17
N THR A 141 16.10 -2.73 5.88
CA THR A 141 17.40 -3.13 5.29
C THR A 141 17.36 -3.24 3.77
N ALA A 142 16.17 -3.19 3.18
CA ALA A 142 15.94 -3.40 1.76
C ALA A 142 16.44 -4.77 1.25
N GLN A 143 16.25 -5.83 2.06
CA GLN A 143 16.74 -7.18 1.77
C GLN A 143 15.64 -8.24 1.80
N ILE A 144 15.78 -9.27 0.96
CA ILE A 144 15.02 -10.51 1.10
C ILE A 144 15.59 -11.28 2.31
N VAL A 145 14.76 -11.55 3.30
CA VAL A 145 15.14 -12.25 4.52
C VAL A 145 14.65 -13.69 4.58
N GLU A 146 13.63 -14.03 3.78
CA GLU A 146 13.11 -15.39 3.69
C GLU A 146 12.58 -15.68 2.30
N ARG A 147 12.73 -16.94 1.87
CA ARG A 147 12.14 -17.46 0.64
C ARG A 147 11.65 -18.89 0.88
N VAL A 148 10.37 -19.12 0.63
CA VAL A 148 9.71 -20.42 0.86
C VAL A 148 8.84 -20.77 -0.32
N ARG A 149 8.87 -22.03 -0.78
CA ARG A 149 7.98 -22.47 -1.86
C ARG A 149 6.50 -22.40 -1.42
N GLY A 150 5.65 -21.77 -2.22
CA GLY A 150 4.23 -21.65 -1.92
C GLY A 150 3.49 -20.67 -2.82
N ARG A 151 2.26 -20.31 -2.41
CA ARG A 151 1.40 -19.36 -3.13
C ARG A 151 0.40 -18.71 -2.19
N ASN A 152 -0.08 -17.52 -2.57
CA ASN A 152 -1.09 -16.75 -1.84
C ASN A 152 -0.77 -16.57 -0.33
N PRO A 153 0.44 -16.08 -0.01
CA PRO A 153 0.84 -15.81 1.37
C PRO A 153 -0.07 -14.76 2.01
N ARG A 154 -0.23 -14.85 3.33
CA ARG A 154 -0.86 -13.83 4.17
C ARG A 154 -0.14 -13.76 5.51
N TRP A 155 -0.04 -12.57 6.07
CA TRP A 155 0.47 -12.44 7.44
C TRP A 155 -0.53 -13.04 8.44
N ARG A 156 -0.02 -13.75 9.43
CA ARG A 156 -0.82 -14.12 10.61
C ARG A 156 -0.57 -13.05 11.68
N PRO A 157 -1.62 -12.55 12.35
CA PRO A 157 -1.41 -11.73 13.54
C PRO A 157 -0.56 -12.52 14.53
N ALA A 158 0.42 -11.86 15.16
CA ALA A 158 1.08 -12.47 16.31
C ALA A 158 -0.01 -12.75 17.34
N LEU A 159 -0.24 -14.02 17.68
CA LEU A 159 -1.05 -14.36 18.84
C LEU A 159 -0.35 -13.72 20.02
N GLY A 160 -1.01 -12.72 20.64
CA GLY A 160 -0.51 -12.11 21.86
C GLY A 160 -0.19 -13.23 22.83
N ALA A 161 1.05 -13.25 23.34
CA ALA A 161 1.36 -14.06 24.50
C ALA A 161 0.35 -13.70 25.62
N PRO A 162 -0.17 -14.70 26.35
CA PRO A 162 -1.19 -14.49 27.37
C PRO A 162 -0.76 -13.53 28.48
#